data_AF-A0A6G4P417-F1
#
_entry.id   AF-A0A6G4P417-F1
#
_cell.length_a   1.000
_cell.length_b   1.000
_cell.length_c   1.000
_cell.angle_alpha   90.00
_cell.angle_beta   90.00
_cell.angle_gamma   90.00
#
_symmetry.space_group_name_H-M   'P 1'
#
loop_
_entity.id
_entity.type
_entity.pdbx_description
1 polymer ?
#
loop_
_entity_poly.entity_id
_entity_poly.type
_entity_poly.pdbx_seq_one_letter_code
_entity_poly.pdbx_strand_id
1 'polypeptide(L)' 'MKKKYELVVKGINNYPDKITVTVALEIGGYPSLLLPDVAISLDRTEGATL' A
#
# COMPACT_ATOMS: atom_id res chain seq x y z
N MET A 1 7.82 -14.92 15.38
CA MET A 1 6.59 -15.36 14.68
C MET A 1 6.88 -15.32 13.18
N LYS A 2 6.63 -16.39 12.42
CA LYS A 2 6.68 -16.29 10.95
C LYS A 2 5.46 -15.47 10.53
N LYS A 3 5.66 -14.31 9.90
CA LYS A 3 4.55 -13.52 9.36
C LYS A 3 3.81 -14.40 8.34
N LYS A 4 2.51 -14.62 8.54
CA LYS A 4 1.67 -15.44 7.65
C LYS A 4 1.26 -14.67 6.39
N TYR A 5 1.23 -13.35 6.49
CA TYR A 5 0.86 -12.41 5.43
C TYR A 5 1.71 -11.15 5.55
N GLU A 6 2.08 -10.58 4.41
CA GLU A 6 2.78 -9.29 4.34
C GLU A 6 2.13 -8.41 3.28
N LEU A 7 1.94 -7.13 3.59
CA LEU A 7 1.51 -6.14 2.62
C LEU A 7 2.76 -5.47 2.05
N VAL A 8 2.96 -5.60 0.75
CA VAL A 8 4.13 -5.04 0.05
C VAL A 8 3.67 -3.89 -0.82
N VAL A 9 4.36 -2.76 -0.70
CA VAL A 9 4.10 -1.58 -1.51
C VAL A 9 4.57 -1.84 -2.93
N LYS A 10 3.66 -1.69 -3.89
CA LYS A 10 3.93 -1.80 -5.33
C LYS A 10 4.01 -0.44 -6.02
N GLY A 11 3.41 0.60 -5.44
CA GLY A 11 3.48 1.96 -5.98
C GLY A 11 3.05 3.01 -4.97
N ILE A 12 3.58 4.22 -5.14
CA ILE A 12 3.21 5.40 -4.35
C ILE A 12 2.97 6.53 -5.34
N ASN A 13 1.77 7.10 -5.28
CA ASN A 13 1.39 8.29 -6.03
C ASN A 13 1.12 9.43 -5.05
N ASN A 14 1.75 10.57 -5.29
CA ASN A 14 1.69 11.72 -4.42
C ASN A 14 0.95 12.86 -5.14
N TYR A 15 -0.15 13.29 -4.56
CA TYR A 15 -0.94 14.44 -5.01
C TYR A 15 -0.78 15.56 -3.98
N PRO A 16 -1.25 16.80 -4.22
CA PRO A 16 -1.15 17.85 -3.19
C PRO A 16 -1.99 17.54 -1.93
N ASP A 17 -3.20 17.04 -2.11
CA ASP A 17 -4.22 16.81 -1.08
C ASP A 17 -4.20 15.41 -0.47
N LYS A 18 -3.58 14.42 -1.14
CA LYS A 18 -3.53 13.04 -0.66
C LYS A 18 -2.31 12.25 -1.15
N ILE A 19 -2.09 11.11 -0.53
CA ILE A 19 -1.14 10.09 -0.98
C ILE A 19 -1.92 8.81 -1.26
N THR A 20 -1.68 8.19 -2.41
CA THR A 20 -2.24 6.88 -2.75
C THR A 20 -1.12 5.85 -2.79
N VAL A 21 -1.24 4.78 -2.01
CA VAL A 21 -0.29 3.68 -1.97
C VAL A 21 -0.97 2.44 -2.51
N THR A 22 -0.40 1.85 -3.56
CA THR A 22 -0.81 0.55 -4.07
C THR A 22 -0.03 -0.52 -3.32
N VAL A 23 -0.74 -1.47 -2.72
CA VAL A 23 -0.16 -2.58 -1.95
C VAL A 23 -0.69 -3.91 -2.47
N ALA A 24 0.14 -4.94 -2.39
CA ALA A 24 -0.22 -6.32 -2.70
C ALA A 24 -0.06 -7.20 -1.47
N LEU A 25 -0.89 -8.24 -1.36
CA LEU A 25 -0.73 -9.27 -0.33
C LEU A 25 0.30 -10.31 -0.79
N GLU A 26 1.35 -10.49 -0.01
CA GLU A 26 2.34 -11.55 -0.20
C GLU A 26 2.16 -12.64 0.87
N ILE A 27 2.19 -13.89 0.42
CA ILE A 27 2.01 -15.08 1.27
C ILE A 27 3.25 -15.94 1.11
N GLY A 28 4.02 -16.12 2.18
CA GLY A 28 5.24 -16.91 2.14
C GLY A 28 6.35 -16.34 1.26
N GLY A 29 6.37 -15.01 1.04
CA GLY A 29 7.38 -14.32 0.24
C GLY A 29 7.11 -14.29 -1.27
N TYR A 30 5.91 -14.68 -1.70
CA TYR A 30 5.47 -14.59 -3.10
C TYR A 30 4.24 -13.69 -3.22
N PRO A 31 4.17 -12.84 -4.26
CA PRO A 31 2.97 -12.06 -4.55
C PRO A 31 1.80 -12.97 -4.86
N SER A 32 0.65 -12.71 -4.22
CA SER A 32 -0.57 -13.46 -4.50
C SER A 32 -1.10 -13.09 -5.88
N LEU A 33 -0.88 -13.94 -6.87
CA LEU A 33 -1.39 -13.75 -8.24
C LEU A 33 -2.93 -13.80 -8.34
N LEU A 34 -3.60 -14.26 -7.27
CA LEU A 34 -5.05 -14.43 -7.21
C LEU A 34 -5.76 -13.26 -6.53
N LEU A 35 -5.01 -12.40 -5.82
CA LEU A 35 -5.59 -11.28 -5.09
C LEU A 35 -5.27 -9.98 -5.82
N PRO A 36 -6.25 -9.08 -5.97
CA PRO A 36 -6.02 -7.81 -6.61
C PRO A 36 -5.10 -6.93 -5.74
N ASP A 37 -4.33 -6.08 -6.40
CA ASP A 37 -3.66 -4.98 -5.73
C ASP A 37 -4.70 -4.03 -5.13
N VAL A 38 -4.43 -3.56 -3.92
CA VAL A 38 -5.31 -2.66 -3.18
C VAL A 38 -4.69 -1.26 -3.19
N ALA A 39 -5.46 -0.26 -3.59
CA ALA A 39 -5.06 1.14 -3.47
C ALA A 39 -5.60 1.73 -2.16
N ILE A 40 -4.69 2.21 -1.29
CA ILE A 40 -5.00 2.90 -0.05
C ILE A 40 -4.77 4.39 -0.28
N SER A 41 -5.84 5.19 -0.20
CA SER A 41 -5.74 6.65 -0.26
C SER A 41 -5.74 7.23 1.15
N LEU A 42 -4.76 8.08 1.44
CA LEU A 42 -4.60 8.81 2.69
C LEU A 42 -4.72 10.30 2.39
N ASP A 43 -5.81 10.91 2.83
CA ASP A 43 -5.99 12.35 2.71
C ASP A 43 -5.05 13.08 3.67
N ARG A 44 -4.44 14.17 3.21
CA ARG A 44 -3.61 15.03 4.05
C ARG A 44 -4.51 15.87 4.94
N THR A 45 -4.33 15.72 6.24
CA THR A 45 -4.84 16.69 7.19
C THR A 45 -4.02 17.97 7.10
N GLU A 46 -4.64 19.09 7.48
CA GLU A 46 -3.98 20.39 7.52
C GLU A 46 -2.67 20.31 8.33
N GLY A 47 -1.57 20.81 7.76
CA GLY A 47 -0.23 20.76 8.36
C GLY A 47 0.62 19.53 8.04
N ALA A 48 0.12 18.54 7.29
CA ALA A 48 0.94 17.43 6.81
C ALA A 48 1.94 17.91 5.74
N THR A 49 3.24 17.69 5.99
CA THR A 49 4.31 18.04 5.05
C THR A 49 4.30 17.15 3.80
N LEU A 50 4.71 17.72 2.67
CA LEU A 50 4.88 17.01 1.39
C LEU A 50 6.17 16.21 1.34
#